data_AF-A0A2G5V7X1-F1
#
_entry.id   AF-A0A2G5V7X1-F1
#
_cell.length_a   1.000
_cell.length_b   1.000
_cell.length_c   1.000
_cell.angle_alpha   90.00
_cell.angle_beta   90.00
_cell.angle_gamma   90.00
#
_symmetry.space_group_name_H-M   'P 1'
#
loop_
_entity.id
_entity.type
_entity.pdbx_description
1 polymer ?
#
loop_
_entity_poly.entity_id
_entity_poly.type
_entity_poly.pdbx_seq_one_letter_code
_entity_poly.pdbx_strand_id
1 'polypeptide(L)'
;MAPISSVLDSSRKLRKLSVSVTSELVSDFQHSFVRNAEILSIHSVKRESGRLATALETIENRQIHIELIDFENPSPNEYFQLIQGWAAMKRSVGSLITFELGTDEIGEGILELLRARNERTESTDRCVTVLQSNSTILEVFYCGINIENSSELLLTAMIMEA
;
A
#
# COMPACT_ATOMS: atom_id res chain seq x y z
N MET A 1 -14.36 -15.50 28.19
CA MET A 1 -13.51 -15.15 27.04
C MET A 1 -12.20 -14.62 27.60
N ALA A 2 -11.06 -15.24 27.25
CA ALA A 2 -9.76 -14.69 27.62
C ALA A 2 -9.44 -13.50 26.69
N PRO A 3 -8.88 -12.39 27.18
CA PRO A 3 -8.50 -11.27 26.33
C PRO A 3 -7.40 -11.72 25.36
N ILE A 4 -7.41 -11.24 24.11
CA ILE A 4 -6.42 -11.59 23.06
C ILE A 4 -4.98 -11.35 23.56
N SER A 5 -4.79 -10.39 24.46
CA SER A 5 -3.52 -10.10 25.13
C SER A 5 -2.93 -11.27 25.93
N SER A 6 -3.73 -12.26 26.33
CA SER A 6 -3.27 -13.45 27.05
C SER A 6 -2.77 -14.58 26.15
N VAL A 7 -3.07 -14.52 24.84
CA VAL A 7 -2.67 -15.53 23.85
C VAL A 7 -1.39 -15.12 23.12
N LEU A 8 -1.12 -13.81 23.03
CA LEU A 8 -0.04 -13.26 22.22
C LEU A 8 0.94 -12.48 23.10
N ASP A 9 2.12 -13.07 23.27
CA ASP A 9 3.31 -12.44 23.84
C ASP A 9 3.73 -11.26 22.95
N SER A 10 3.49 -10.03 23.42
CA SER A 10 3.72 -8.78 22.67
C SER A 10 5.20 -8.54 22.34
N SER A 11 6.11 -9.32 22.92
CA SER A 11 7.54 -9.34 22.58
C SER A 11 7.84 -10.04 21.26
N ARG A 12 6.90 -10.84 20.74
CA ARG A 12 7.05 -11.58 19.49
C ARG A 12 6.56 -10.74 18.31
N LYS A 13 7.43 -10.53 17.32
CA LYS A 13 7.06 -9.90 16.05
C LYS A 13 6.15 -10.85 15.27
N LEU A 14 4.95 -10.38 14.92
CA LEU A 14 4.07 -11.09 14.01
C LEU A 14 4.66 -11.00 12.60
N ARG A 15 4.87 -12.13 11.93
CA ARG A 15 5.37 -12.12 10.54
C ARG A 15 4.34 -11.53 9.57
N LYS A 16 3.07 -11.88 9.76
CA LYS A 16 1.97 -11.40 8.94
C LYS A 16 0.77 -11.14 9.84
N LEU A 17 0.10 -10.01 9.63
CA LEU A 17 -1.18 -9.70 10.21
C LEU A 17 -2.14 -9.30 9.09
N SER A 18 -3.33 -9.92 9.06
CA SER A 18 -4.41 -9.52 8.16
C SER A 18 -5.49 -8.81 8.97
N VAL A 19 -5.93 -7.65 8.49
CA VAL A 19 -7.02 -6.88 9.07
C VAL A 19 -8.06 -6.57 8.00
N SER A 20 -9.34 -6.70 8.35
CA SER A 20 -10.45 -6.32 7.48
C SER A 20 -11.01 -4.99 7.92
N VAL A 21 -11.10 -4.04 6.99
CA VAL A 21 -11.49 -2.66 7.25
C VAL A 21 -13.01 -2.52 7.16
N THR A 22 -13.68 -2.33 8.30
CA THR A 22 -15.09 -1.87 8.40
C THR A 22 -15.16 -0.57 9.20
N SER A 23 -15.69 0.51 8.63
CA SER A 23 -16.07 1.85 9.17
C SER A 23 -15.39 2.52 10.41
N GLU A 24 -14.69 1.84 11.32
CA GLU A 24 -14.17 2.33 12.61
C GLU A 24 -12.62 2.21 12.77
N LEU A 25 -11.85 2.14 11.68
CA LEU A 25 -10.49 1.55 11.74
C LEU A 25 -9.31 2.41 12.21
N VAL A 26 -9.44 3.72 12.37
CA VAL A 26 -8.25 4.55 12.66
C VAL A 26 -7.63 4.19 14.03
N SER A 27 -8.45 3.76 14.99
CA SER A 27 -7.97 3.32 16.31
C SER A 27 -7.21 1.99 16.27
N ASP A 28 -7.55 1.09 15.35
CA ASP A 28 -7.06 -0.28 15.37
C ASP A 28 -5.63 -0.38 14.81
N PHE A 29 -5.28 0.47 13.85
CA PHE A 29 -3.91 0.55 13.31
C PHE A 29 -2.88 1.03 14.34
N GLN A 30 -3.33 1.70 15.41
CA GLN A 30 -2.46 2.16 16.49
C GLN A 30 -2.12 1.05 17.50
N HIS A 31 -2.81 -0.09 17.42
CA HIS A 31 -2.56 -1.21 18.32
C HIS A 31 -1.14 -1.77 18.11
N SER A 32 -0.44 -2.11 19.20
CA SER A 32 0.94 -2.59 19.17
C SER A 32 1.14 -3.83 18.27
N PHE A 33 0.17 -4.73 18.26
CA PHE A 33 0.16 -5.89 17.35
C PHE A 33 0.19 -5.53 15.87
N VAL A 34 -0.53 -4.47 15.46
CA VAL A 34 -0.53 -4.02 14.07
C VAL A 34 0.81 -3.41 13.73
N ARG A 35 1.30 -2.48 14.56
CA ARG A 35 2.59 -1.82 14.36
C ARG A 35 3.78 -2.79 14.31
N ASN A 36 3.72 -3.87 15.08
CA ASN A 36 4.81 -4.86 15.16
C ASN A 36 4.76 -5.95 14.07
N ALA A 37 3.77 -5.91 13.18
CA ALA A 37 3.70 -6.86 12.06
C ALA A 37 4.73 -6.53 10.99
N GLU A 38 5.49 -7.54 10.55
CA GLU A 38 6.44 -7.40 9.44
C GLU A 38 5.71 -7.13 8.12
N ILE A 39 4.63 -7.89 7.86
CA ILE A 39 3.70 -7.70 6.75
C ILE A 39 2.31 -7.39 7.30
N LEU A 40 1.75 -6.26 6.90
CA LEU A 40 0.37 -5.89 7.17
C LEU A 40 -0.48 -6.04 5.91
N SER A 41 -1.41 -6.99 5.92
CA SER A 41 -2.43 -7.17 4.88
C SER A 41 -3.72 -6.48 5.31
N ILE A 42 -4.23 -5.60 4.47
CA ILE A 42 -5.44 -4.80 4.72
C ILE A 42 -6.47 -5.17 3.65
N HIS A 43 -7.60 -5.70 4.07
CA HIS A 43 -8.71 -6.01 3.18
C HIS A 43 -9.77 -4.92 3.36
N SER A 44 -10.03 -4.11 2.35
CA SER A 44 -10.94 -2.96 2.44
C SER A 44 -11.95 -2.94 1.30
N VAL A 45 -13.04 -2.18 1.47
CA VAL A 45 -13.97 -1.88 0.38
C VAL A 45 -13.66 -0.52 -0.23
N LYS A 46 -13.99 -0.33 -1.51
CA LYS A 46 -13.65 0.89 -2.28
C LYS A 46 -14.13 2.17 -1.61
N ARG A 47 -15.35 2.17 -1.07
CA ARG A 47 -15.94 3.31 -0.33
C ARG A 47 -15.11 3.83 0.85
N GLU A 48 -14.19 3.03 1.38
CA GLU A 48 -13.30 3.45 2.47
C GLU A 48 -11.91 3.90 1.97
N SER A 49 -11.66 3.96 0.65
CA SER A 49 -10.37 4.33 0.03
C SER A 49 -9.81 5.65 0.56
N GLY A 50 -10.64 6.69 0.65
CA GLY A 50 -10.23 7.99 1.18
C GLY A 50 -9.82 7.93 2.66
N ARG A 51 -10.55 7.17 3.48
CA ARG A 51 -10.19 6.98 4.91
C ARG A 51 -8.93 6.15 5.07
N LEU A 52 -8.76 5.14 4.22
CA LEU A 52 -7.57 4.30 4.18
C LEU A 52 -6.34 5.12 3.76
N ALA A 53 -6.47 6.01 2.77
CA ALA A 53 -5.41 6.94 2.39
C ALA A 53 -4.96 7.80 3.58
N THR A 54 -5.89 8.37 4.34
CA THR A 54 -5.57 9.11 5.57
C THR A 54 -4.92 8.22 6.64
N ALA A 55 -5.39 6.98 6.82
CA ALA A 55 -4.78 6.07 7.78
C ALA A 55 -3.32 5.74 7.42
N LEU A 56 -3.03 5.53 6.13
CA LEU A 56 -1.71 5.21 5.61
C LEU A 56 -0.65 6.28 5.91
N GLU A 57 -1.06 7.53 6.13
CA GLU A 57 -0.17 8.63 6.56
C GLU A 57 0.48 8.35 7.93
N THR A 58 -0.13 7.47 8.74
CA THR A 58 0.30 7.17 10.12
C THR A 58 0.77 5.73 10.33
N ILE A 59 0.57 4.83 9.36
CA ILE A 59 0.92 3.42 9.48
C ILE A 59 2.42 3.24 9.24
N GLU A 60 3.12 2.76 10.27
CA GLU A 60 4.59 2.62 10.29
C GLU A 60 5.09 1.29 9.69
N ASN A 61 4.18 0.36 9.35
CA ASN A 61 4.55 -0.95 8.79
C ASN A 61 5.40 -0.80 7.52
N ARG A 62 6.48 -1.60 7.44
CA ARG A 62 7.43 -1.57 6.33
C ARG A 62 6.86 -2.18 5.06
N GLN A 63 6.11 -3.29 5.20
CA GLN A 63 5.47 -3.98 4.08
C GLN A 63 3.96 -3.97 4.29
N ILE A 64 3.25 -3.37 3.34
CA ILE A 64 1.79 -3.28 3.36
C ILE A 64 1.25 -3.91 2.07
N HIS A 65 0.21 -4.71 2.20
CA HIS A 65 -0.53 -5.27 1.08
C HIS A 65 -1.99 -4.89 1.24
N ILE A 66 -2.59 -4.30 0.21
CA ILE A 66 -3.97 -3.84 0.24
C ILE A 66 -4.76 -4.60 -0.83
N GLU A 67 -5.77 -5.32 -0.37
CA GLU A 67 -6.75 -6.00 -1.21
C GLU A 67 -8.08 -5.23 -1.13
N LEU A 68 -8.63 -4.87 -2.28
CA LEU A 68 -9.89 -4.15 -2.37
C LEU A 68 -10.99 -5.12 -2.79
N ILE A 69 -11.85 -5.51 -1.84
CA ILE A 69 -12.78 -6.65 -1.94
C ILE A 69 -14.08 -6.30 -2.70
N ASP A 70 -14.23 -5.07 -3.16
CA ASP A 70 -15.49 -4.61 -3.77
C ASP A 70 -15.54 -4.94 -5.27
N PHE A 71 -16.74 -5.17 -5.83
CA PHE A 71 -16.92 -5.47 -7.26
C PHE A 71 -16.62 -4.27 -8.17
N GLU A 72 -16.51 -3.07 -7.59
CA GLU A 72 -16.12 -1.88 -8.31
C GLU A 72 -14.61 -1.69 -8.29
N ASN A 73 -14.00 -1.76 -9.48
CA ASN A 73 -12.60 -1.38 -9.65
C ASN A 73 -12.40 0.09 -9.21
N PRO A 74 -11.44 0.36 -8.30
CA PRO A 74 -11.07 1.73 -7.97
C PRO A 74 -10.47 2.43 -9.18
N SER A 75 -10.70 3.74 -9.24
CA SER A 75 -10.12 4.61 -10.25
C SER A 75 -8.62 4.81 -10.04
N PRO A 76 -7.87 5.19 -11.09
CA PRO A 76 -6.46 5.54 -10.96
C PRO A 76 -6.18 6.60 -9.88
N ASN A 77 -7.07 7.57 -9.72
CA ASN A 77 -6.92 8.62 -8.71
C ASN A 77 -7.07 8.08 -7.27
N GLU A 78 -7.90 7.06 -7.04
CA GLU A 78 -8.04 6.43 -5.71
C GLU A 78 -6.76 5.67 -5.33
N TYR A 79 -6.18 4.90 -6.24
CA TYR A 79 -4.88 4.26 -6.02
C TYR A 79 -3.77 5.30 -5.80
N PHE A 80 -3.77 6.36 -6.61
CA PHE A 80 -2.82 7.45 -6.46
C PHE A 80 -2.91 8.10 -5.06
N GLN A 81 -4.11 8.36 -4.55
CA GLN A 81 -4.31 8.89 -3.19
C GLN A 81 -3.79 7.94 -2.10
N LEU A 82 -3.97 6.62 -2.28
CA LEU A 82 -3.44 5.61 -1.34
C LEU A 82 -1.90 5.63 -1.34
N ILE A 83 -1.27 5.68 -2.52
CA ILE A 83 0.19 5.81 -2.63
C ILE A 83 0.67 7.12 -1.99
N GLN A 84 -0.02 8.23 -2.22
CA GLN A 84 0.32 9.52 -1.61
C GLN A 84 0.22 9.49 -0.09
N GLY A 85 -0.88 8.95 0.46
CA GLY A 85 -1.04 8.79 1.90
C GLY A 85 0.07 7.93 2.50
N TRP A 86 0.40 6.81 1.84
CA TRP A 86 1.51 5.94 2.26
C TRP A 86 2.88 6.64 2.21
N ALA A 87 3.16 7.38 1.13
CA ALA A 87 4.43 8.08 0.90
C ALA A 87 4.56 9.41 1.66
N ALA A 88 3.49 9.90 2.30
CA ALA A 88 3.51 11.14 3.08
C ALA A 88 4.43 11.05 4.31
N MET A 89 4.60 9.84 4.87
CA MET A 89 5.54 9.59 5.95
C MET A 89 6.96 9.36 5.42
N LYS A 90 7.99 9.76 6.17
CA LYS A 90 9.37 9.37 5.89
C LYS A 90 9.54 7.86 6.12
N ARG A 91 9.51 7.11 5.02
CA ARG A 91 9.69 5.66 4.98
C ARG A 91 11.19 5.29 4.90
N SER A 92 11.56 4.13 5.40
CA SER A 92 12.92 3.59 5.25
C SER A 92 13.09 2.88 3.91
N VAL A 93 14.34 2.79 3.43
CA VAL A 93 14.69 2.02 2.23
C VAL A 93 14.20 0.58 2.34
N GLY A 94 13.61 0.06 1.26
CA GLY A 94 12.98 -1.26 1.21
C GLY A 94 11.61 -1.32 1.90
N SER A 95 11.00 -0.18 2.21
CA SER A 95 9.56 -0.14 2.51
C SER A 95 8.79 -0.27 1.20
N LEU A 96 7.67 -1.00 1.21
CA LEU A 96 6.82 -1.17 0.04
C LEU A 96 5.34 -1.28 0.42
N ILE A 97 4.50 -0.86 -0.52
CA ILE A 97 3.05 -1.06 -0.51
C ILE A 97 2.62 -1.68 -1.83
N THR A 98 1.70 -2.64 -1.76
CA THR A 98 1.21 -3.38 -2.94
C THR A 98 -0.31 -3.38 -3.00
N PHE A 99 -0.83 -3.39 -4.23
CA PHE A 99 -2.26 -3.42 -4.54
C PHE A 99 -2.52 -4.35 -5.72
N GLU A 100 -3.62 -5.08 -5.67
CA GLU A 100 -4.14 -5.75 -6.85
C GLU A 100 -4.80 -4.74 -7.79
N LEU A 101 -4.57 -4.90 -9.10
CA LEU A 101 -5.16 -4.09 -10.16
C LEU A 101 -6.14 -4.93 -10.98
N GLY A 102 -7.26 -4.32 -11.34
CA GLY A 102 -8.25 -4.96 -12.20
C GLY A 102 -7.83 -5.00 -13.68
N THR A 103 -7.08 -4.00 -14.17
CA THR A 103 -6.69 -3.89 -15.58
C THR A 103 -5.39 -3.11 -15.79
N ASP A 104 -4.75 -3.28 -16.95
CA ASP A 104 -3.54 -2.53 -17.35
C ASP A 104 -3.86 -1.02 -17.51
N GLU A 105 -5.06 -0.65 -17.98
CA GLU A 105 -5.46 0.75 -18.14
C GLU A 105 -5.50 1.51 -16.80
N ILE A 106 -5.87 0.82 -15.72
CA ILE A 106 -5.83 1.39 -14.37
C ILE A 106 -4.37 1.65 -13.97
N GLY A 107 -3.49 0.66 -14.18
CA GLY A 107 -2.06 0.80 -13.92
C GLY A 107 -1.46 2.00 -14.66
N GLU A 108 -1.74 2.12 -15.95
CA GLU A 108 -1.24 3.22 -16.76
C GLU A 108 -1.75 4.59 -16.28
N GLY A 109 -3.04 4.70 -15.99
CA GLY A 109 -3.61 5.93 -15.46
C GLY A 109 -2.97 6.37 -14.14
N ILE A 110 -2.52 5.43 -13.29
CA ILE A 110 -1.82 5.75 -12.03
C ILE A 110 -0.43 6.32 -12.34
N LEU A 111 0.30 5.69 -13.26
CA LEU A 111 1.62 6.17 -13.68
C LEU A 111 1.54 7.55 -14.35
N GLU A 112 0.53 7.80 -15.18
CA GLU A 112 0.27 9.12 -15.76
C GLU A 112 0.03 10.19 -14.69
N LEU A 113 -0.75 9.89 -13.65
CA LEU A 113 -0.95 10.81 -12.52
C LEU A 113 0.36 11.10 -11.78
N LEU A 114 1.21 10.10 -11.59
CA LEU A 114 2.53 10.28 -10.97
C LEU A 114 3.44 11.16 -11.82
N ARG A 115 3.49 10.93 -13.14
CA ARG A 115 4.25 11.75 -14.10
C ARG A 115 3.76 13.19 -14.09
N ALA A 116 2.45 13.40 -14.17
CA ALA A 116 1.85 14.74 -14.25
C ALA A 116 2.03 15.58 -12.98
N ARG A 117 2.13 14.94 -11.81
CA ARG A 117 2.24 15.64 -10.52
C ARG A 117 3.65 15.76 -9.95
N ASN A 118 4.67 15.25 -10.65
CA ASN A 118 6.06 15.29 -10.20
C ASN A 118 6.98 15.80 -11.31
N GLU A 119 7.70 16.89 -11.04
CA GLU A 119 8.57 17.56 -12.02
C GLU A 119 9.84 16.75 -12.39
N ARG A 120 10.27 15.84 -11.51
CA ARG A 120 11.49 15.03 -11.66
C ARG A 120 11.14 13.56 -11.66
N THR A 121 10.63 13.09 -12.79
CA THR A 121 10.32 11.67 -12.99
C THR A 121 11.16 11.08 -14.10
N GLU A 122 11.66 9.86 -13.87
CA GLU A 122 12.08 8.98 -14.96
C GLU A 122 11.00 7.93 -15.13
N SER A 123 10.74 7.49 -16.36
CA SER A 123 9.69 6.51 -16.59
C SER A 123 10.00 5.59 -17.76
N THR A 124 9.49 4.36 -17.63
CA THR A 124 9.32 3.40 -18.71
C THR A 124 7.82 3.13 -18.88
N ASP A 125 7.47 2.16 -19.73
CA ASP A 125 6.07 1.78 -20.00
C ASP A 125 5.30 1.51 -18.70
N ARG A 126 5.82 0.65 -17.82
CA ARG A 126 5.13 0.20 -16.60
C ARG A 126 5.80 0.60 -15.29
N CYS A 127 6.70 1.58 -15.31
CA CYS A 127 7.40 2.06 -14.11
C CYS A 127 7.63 3.57 -14.16
N VAL A 128 7.45 4.23 -13.02
CA VAL A 128 7.78 5.64 -12.77
C VAL A 128 8.62 5.72 -11.52
N THR A 129 9.75 6.41 -11.59
CA THR A 129 10.58 6.76 -10.44
C THR A 129 10.43 8.24 -10.13
N VAL A 130 10.35 8.57 -8.85
CA VAL A 130 10.23 9.93 -8.34
C VAL A 130 11.34 10.18 -7.33
N LEU A 131 12.21 11.15 -7.59
CA LEU A 131 13.23 11.56 -6.62
C LEU A 131 12.58 12.32 -5.46
N GLN A 132 12.75 11.82 -4.24
CA GLN A 132 12.24 12.45 -3.03
C GLN A 132 13.26 13.42 -2.42
N SER A 133 12.79 14.34 -1.57
CA SER A 133 13.61 15.39 -0.95
C SER A 133 14.70 14.89 0.01
N ASN A 134 14.59 13.65 0.47
CA ASN A 134 15.49 13.00 1.43
C ASN A 134 16.49 12.05 0.77
N SER A 135 16.81 12.24 -0.51
CA SER A 135 17.75 11.40 -1.27
C SER A 135 17.34 9.92 -1.33
N THR A 136 16.04 9.65 -1.37
CA THR A 136 15.46 8.34 -1.69
C THR A 136 14.65 8.44 -2.97
N ILE A 137 14.42 7.31 -3.61
CA ILE A 137 13.57 7.21 -4.80
C ILE A 137 12.27 6.52 -4.40
N LEU A 138 11.14 7.09 -4.77
CA LEU A 138 9.86 6.38 -4.82
C LEU A 138 9.74 5.76 -6.21
N GLU A 139 9.83 4.43 -6.28
CA GLU A 139 9.58 3.68 -7.50
C GLU A 139 8.15 3.13 -7.45
N VAL A 140 7.38 3.36 -8.51
CA VAL A 140 6.03 2.82 -8.67
C VAL A 140 5.94 2.09 -9.99
N PHE A 141 5.60 0.82 -9.96
CA PHE A 141 5.47 -0.01 -11.15
C PHE A 141 4.32 -0.99 -11.00
N TYR A 142 3.85 -1.54 -12.13
CA TYR A 142 2.92 -2.66 -12.12
C TYR A 142 3.35 -3.77 -13.07
N CYS A 143 3.13 -5.02 -12.67
CA CYS A 143 3.44 -6.17 -13.49
C CYS A 143 2.39 -7.27 -13.34
N GLY A 144 2.26 -8.10 -14.38
CA GLY A 144 1.43 -9.30 -14.33
C GLY A 144 2.15 -10.39 -13.54
N ILE A 145 1.47 -10.94 -12.55
CA ILE A 145 1.87 -12.14 -11.83
C ILE A 145 1.10 -13.31 -12.42
N ASN A 146 1.83 -14.28 -12.97
CA ASN A 146 1.23 -15.55 -13.38
C ASN A 146 1.15 -16.46 -12.15
N ILE A 147 -0.02 -16.51 -11.52
CA ILE A 147 -0.36 -17.53 -10.54
C ILE A 147 -1.26 -18.53 -11.27
N GLU A 148 -1.10 -19.82 -11.01
CA GLU A 148 -1.76 -20.93 -11.72
C GLU A 148 -3.23 -20.64 -12.14
N ASN A 149 -3.42 -20.26 -13.41
CA ASN A 149 -4.69 -19.93 -14.08
C ASN A 149 -5.33 -18.56 -13.77
N SER A 150 -4.65 -17.63 -13.08
CA SER A 150 -5.01 -16.21 -12.99
C SER A 150 -3.85 -15.32 -13.45
N SER A 151 -4.17 -14.28 -14.23
CA SER A 151 -3.27 -13.16 -14.48
C SER A 151 -3.71 -12.04 -13.57
N GLU A 152 -3.05 -11.91 -12.44
CA GLU A 152 -3.26 -10.81 -11.52
C GLU A 152 -2.25 -9.71 -11.84
N LEU A 153 -2.71 -8.47 -11.96
CA LEU A 153 -1.82 -7.32 -12.09
C LEU A 153 -1.55 -6.78 -10.68
N LEU A 154 -0.28 -6.64 -10.31
CA LEU A 154 0.11 -6.09 -9.02
C LEU A 154 0.78 -4.74 -9.22
N LEU A 155 0.21 -3.70 -8.61
CA LEU A 155 0.85 -2.41 -8.43
C LEU A 155 1.75 -2.45 -7.19
N THR A 156 2.98 -2.00 -7.34
CA THR A 156 3.95 -1.88 -6.26
C THR A 156 4.47 -0.46 -6.21
N ALA A 157 4.46 0.14 -5.03
CA ALA A 157 5.21 1.34 -4.72
C ALA A 157 6.25 1.04 -3.64
N MET A 158 7.51 1.40 -3.88
CA MET A 158 8.62 1.06 -3.00
C MET A 158 9.63 2.20 -2.85
N ILE A 159 10.31 2.22 -1.71
CA ILE A 159 11.37 3.19 -1.40
C ILE A 159 12.73 2.58 -1.66
N MET A 160 13.50 3.21 -2.53
CA MET A 160 14.85 2.80 -2.92
C MET A 160 15.90 3.83 -2.50
N GLU A 161 17.16 3.41 -2.50
CA GLU A 161 18.30 4.33 -2.48
C GLU A 161 18.34 5.10 -3.81
N ALA A 162 18.79 6.36 -3.75
CA ALA A 162 18.92 7.22 -4.93
C ALA A 162 20.20 6.97 -5.73
#